data_AF-A0A954RM50-F1
#
_entry.id   AF-A0A954RM50-F1
#
_cell.length_a   1.000
_cell.length_b   1.000
_cell.length_c   1.000
_cell.angle_alpha   90.00
_cell.angle_beta   90.00
_cell.angle_gamma   90.00
#
_symmetry.space_group_name_H-M   'P 1'
#
loop_
_entity.id
_entity.type
_entity.pdbx_description
1 polymer ?
#
loop_
_entity_poly.entity_id
_entity_poly.type
_entity_poly.pdbx_seq_one_letter_code
_entity_poly.pdbx_strand_id
1 'polypeptide(L)' 'LDLATHRSEENLMRELWNLPFEPYAPVRRQLLNIVRAVNRERKTAGFSRIPCDAIRFKRRILKPFELDVGGFQYE' A
#
# COMPACT_ATOMS: atom_id res chain seq x y z
N LEU A 1 12.25 11.63 -1.18
CA LEU A 1 12.90 10.58 -0.34
C LEU A 1 13.20 11.09 1.06
N ASP A 2 13.19 12.41 1.22
CA ASP A 2 13.59 13.14 2.41
C ASP A 2 12.89 12.70 3.69
N LEU A 3 11.64 12.23 3.63
CA LEU A 3 10.91 11.74 4.81
C LEU A 3 11.46 10.42 5.41
N ALA A 4 12.27 9.66 4.66
CA ALA A 4 12.69 8.30 5.03
C ALA A 4 13.44 8.22 6.37
N THR A 5 14.23 9.25 6.68
CA THR A 5 15.08 9.35 7.88
C THR A 5 14.53 10.32 8.93
N HIS A 6 13.43 11.01 8.63
CA HIS A 6 12.81 12.02 9.50
C HIS A 6 11.53 11.53 10.17
N ARG A 7 11.08 10.31 9.87
CA ARG A 7 9.89 9.68 10.43
C ARG A 7 10.23 8.33 11.07
N SER A 8 9.47 7.98 12.11
CA SER A 8 9.56 6.64 12.71
C SER A 8 9.14 5.58 11.69
N GLU A 9 9.57 4.34 11.96
CA GLU A 9 9.21 3.19 11.11
C GLU A 9 7.70 3.00 11.04
N GLU A 10 7.01 3.10 12.19
CA GLU A 10 5.57 2.89 12.32
C GLU A 10 4.77 3.93 11.52
N ASN A 11 5.23 5.19 11.49
CA ASN A 11 4.59 6.24 10.72
C ASN A 11 4.74 5.99 9.22
N LEU A 12 5.94 5.62 8.77
CA LEU A 12 6.16 5.30 7.37
C LEU A 12 5.36 4.07 6.93
N MET A 13 5.26 3.03 7.76
CA MET A 13 4.43 1.86 7.49
C MET A 13 2.95 2.23 7.38
N ARG A 14 2.44 3.05 8.30
CA ARG A 14 1.06 3.54 8.28
C ARG A 14 0.75 4.35 7.02
N GLU A 15 1.65 5.24 6.62
CA GLU A 15 1.49 6.05 5.41
C GLU A 15 1.50 5.18 4.14
N LEU A 16 2.45 4.26 4.02
CA LEU A 16 2.56 3.33 2.89
C LEU A 16 1.31 2.45 2.75
N TRP A 17 0.77 1.96 3.87
CA TRP A 17 -0.41 1.10 3.88
C TRP A 17 -1.67 1.85 3.39
N ASN A 18 -1.80 3.12 3.80
CA ASN A 18 -2.96 3.97 3.55
C ASN A 18 -2.91 4.69 2.20
N LEU A 19 -1.90 4.46 1.37
CA LEU A 19 -1.87 5.02 0.03
C LEU A 19 -3.15 4.65 -0.75
N PRO A 20 -3.80 5.62 -1.43
CA PRO A 20 -5.13 5.46 -2.02
C PRO A 20 -5.11 4.73 -3.37
N PHE A 21 -4.25 3.71 -3.50
CA PHE A 21 -4.09 2.93 -4.72
C PHE A 21 -4.49 1.48 -4.53
N GLU A 22 -5.22 0.95 -5.50
CA GLU A 22 -5.54 -0.47 -5.55
C GLU A 22 -4.29 -1.26 -6.01
N PRO A 23 -3.91 -2.37 -5.35
CA PRO A 23 -2.65 -3.06 -5.60
C PRO A 23 -2.69 -3.96 -6.83
N TYR A 24 -3.02 -3.38 -7.98
CA TYR A 24 -2.78 -4.01 -9.28
C TYR A 24 -1.29 -4.26 -9.49
N ALA A 25 -0.94 -5.32 -10.23
CA ALA A 25 0.45 -5.76 -10.34
C ALA A 25 1.45 -4.65 -10.73
N PRO A 26 1.15 -3.75 -11.69
CA PRO A 26 2.04 -2.63 -12.02
C PRO A 26 2.17 -1.61 -10.87
N VAL A 27 1.06 -1.25 -10.22
CA VAL A 27 1.04 -0.31 -9.09
C VAL A 27 1.82 -0.87 -7.91
N ARG A 28 1.58 -2.13 -7.55
CA ARG A 28 2.31 -2.81 -6.49
C ARG A 28 3.82 -2.85 -6.75
N ARG A 29 4.25 -3.03 -8.00
CA ARG A 29 5.68 -2.93 -8.38
C ARG A 29 6.25 -1.54 -8.11
N GLN A 30 5.50 -0.48 -8.43
CA GLN A 30 5.90 0.90 -8.12
C GLN A 30 6.00 1.12 -6.62
N LEU A 31 5.02 0.66 -5.83
CA LEU A 31 5.04 0.76 -4.37
C LEU A 31 6.24 0.03 -3.76
N LEU A 32 6.57 -1.17 -4.25
CA LEU A 32 7.78 -1.89 -3.83
C LEU A 32 9.07 -1.12 -4.14
N ASN A 33 9.12 -0.41 -5.27
CA ASN A 33 10.28 0.42 -5.61
C ASN A 33 10.41 1.62 -4.66
N ILE A 34 9.30 2.21 -4.23
CA ILE A 34 9.29 3.25 -3.19
C ILE A 34 9.85 2.68 -1.89
N VAL A 35 9.37 1.52 -1.42
CA VAL A 35 9.88 0.85 -0.21
C VAL A 35 11.37 0.57 -0.31
N ARG A 36 11.86 0.08 -1.46
CA ARG A 36 13.30 -0.13 -1.70
C ARG A 36 14.11 1.16 -1.61
N ALA A 37 13.60 2.24 -2.19
CA ALA A 37 14.28 3.53 -2.16
C ALA A 37 14.33 4.11 -0.73
N VAL A 38 13.22 4.04 0.01
CA VAL A 38 13.17 4.43 1.43
C VAL A 38 14.15 3.61 2.27
N ASN A 39 14.18 2.29 2.08
CA ASN A 39 15.10 1.40 2.79
C ASN A 39 16.56 1.66 2.47
N ARG A 40 16.89 2.12 1.26
CA ARG A 40 18.26 2.51 0.91
C ARG A 40 18.70 3.74 1.72
N GLU A 41 17.87 4.76 1.82
CA GLU A 41 18.17 5.95 2.61
C GLU A 41 18.25 5.61 4.11
N ARG A 42 17.29 4.83 4.62
CA ARG A 42 17.28 4.37 6.03
C ARG A 42 18.51 3.55 6.39
N LYS A 43 18.91 2.61 5.54
CA LYS A 43 20.13 1.82 5.72
C LYS A 43 21.36 2.73 5.79
N THR A 44 21.46 3.72 4.91
CA THR A 44 22.59 4.66 4.85
C THR A 44 22.68 5.50 6.14
N ALA A 45 21.55 5.86 6.71
CA ALA A 45 21.46 6.60 7.98
C ALA A 45 21.48 5.72 9.24
N GLY A 46 21.64 4.39 9.12
CA GLY A 46 21.71 3.47 10.26
C GLY A 46 20.36 3.09 10.90
N PHE A 47 19.24 3.38 10.25
CA PHE A 47 17.90 2.99 10.71
C PHE A 47 17.51 1.58 10.29
N SER A 48 16.55 1.01 11.02
CA SER A 48 15.83 -0.22 10.66
C SER A 48 15.18 -0.12 9.27
N ARG A 49 15.06 -1.24 8.57
CA ARG A 49 14.38 -1.30 7.27
C ARG A 49 12.90 -1.52 7.46
N ILE A 50 12.09 -0.84 6.65
CA ILE A 50 10.66 -1.07 6.53
C ILE A 50 10.42 -2.42 5.81
N PRO A 51 9.58 -3.30 6.37
CA PRO A 51 9.24 -4.56 5.73
C PRO A 51 8.35 -4.35 4.50
N CYS A 52 8.34 -5.32 3.58
CA CYS A 52 7.56 -5.19 2.34
C CYS A 52 6.04 -5.27 2.57
N ASP A 53 5.59 -5.88 3.66
CA ASP A 53 4.18 -5.97 4.06
C ASP A 53 3.59 -4.63 4.53
N ALA A 54 4.40 -3.57 4.62
CA ALA A 54 3.95 -2.18 4.77
C ALA A 54 3.06 -1.68 3.62
N ILE A 55 2.94 -2.42 2.52
CA ILE A 55 2.02 -2.13 1.41
C ILE A 55 1.02 -3.25 1.20
N ARG A 56 -0.15 -2.90 0.64
CA ARG A 56 -1.20 -3.89 0.31
C ARG A 56 -0.78 -4.75 -0.89
N PHE A 57 -0.87 -6.08 -0.76
CA PHE A 57 -0.63 -7.02 -1.87
C PHE A 57 -1.91 -7.54 -2.51
N LYS A 58 -3.00 -7.60 -1.74
CA LYS A 58 -4.28 -8.12 -2.17
C LYS A 58 -5.19 -6.97 -2.56
N ARG A 59 -5.75 -7.07 -3.77
CA ARG A 59 -6.79 -6.16 -4.20
C ARG A 59 -8.14 -6.56 -3.59
N ARG A 60 -9.01 -5.60 -3.37
CA ARG A 60 -10.42 -5.82 -3.10
C ARG A 60 -11.13 -6.11 -4.42
N ILE A 61 -11.63 -7.34 -4.55
CA ILE A 61 -12.48 -7.71 -5.69
C ILE A 61 -13.86 -7.10 -5.43
N LEU A 62 -14.25 -6.14 -6.27
CA LEU A 62 -15.60 -5.59 -6.27
C LEU A 62 -16.50 -6.49 -7.12
N LYS A 63 -17.78 -6.58 -6.75
CA LYS A 63 -18.79 -7.34 -7.49
C LYS A 63 -19.97 -6.42 -7.85
N PRO A 64 -19.82 -5.59 -8.89
CA PRO A 64 -20.79 -4.52 -9.19
C PRO A 64 -22.18 -5.02 -9.60
N PHE A 65 -22.28 -6.29 -9.99
CA PHE A 65 -23.51 -6.92 -10.50
C PHE A 65 -23.99 -8.08 -9.64
N GLU A 66 -23.39 -8.30 -8.46
CA GLU A 66 -24.05 -9.17 -7.50
C GLU A 66 -25.36 -8.50 -7.14
N LEU A 67 -26.47 -9.20 -7.41
CA LEU A 67 -27.79 -8.78 -7.01
C LEU A 67 -27.75 -8.57 -5.50
N ASP A 68 -27.95 -7.32 -5.07
CA ASP A 68 -28.40 -7.10 -3.71
C ASP A 68 -29.74 -7.83 -3.63
N VAL A 69 -29.78 -8.94 -2.90
CA VAL A 69 -30.96 -9.81 -2.76
C VAL A 69 -32.17 -9.07 -2.14
N GLY A 70 -32.04 -7.76 -1.89
CA GLY A 70 -33.02 -6.87 -1.30
C GLY A 70 -33.66 -5.81 -2.21
N GLY A 71 -33.45 -5.78 -3.52
CA GLY A 71 -34.26 -4.84 -4.30
C GLY A 71 -33.95 -4.64 -5.76
N PHE A 72 -34.46 -5.50 -6.62
CA PHE A 72 -35.07 -5.08 -7.89
C PHE A 72 -36.15 -6.10 -8.25
N GLN A 73 -37.42 -5.82 -7.94
CA GLN A 73 -38.53 -6.49 -8.60
C GLN A 73 -38.69 -5.80 -9.97
N TYR A 74 -38.40 -6.54 -11.04
CA TYR A 74 -38.81 -6.14 -12.38
C TYR A 74 -40.19 -6.76 -12.62
N GLU A 75 -41.21 -5.90 -12.72
CA GLU A 75 -42.54 -6.26 -13.24
C GLU A 75 -42.51 -6.48 -14.76
#